data_AF-A0A960K9N7-F1
#
_entry.id   AF-A0A960K9N7-F1
#
_cell.length_a   1.000
_cell.length_b   1.000
_cell.length_c   1.000
_cell.angle_alpha   90.00
_cell.angle_beta   90.00
_cell.angle_gamma   90.00
#
_symmetry.space_group_name_H-M   'P 1'
#
loop_
_entity.id
_entity.type
_entity.pdbx_description
1 polymer ?
#
loop_
_entity_poly.entity_id
_entity_poly.type
_entity_poly.pdbx_seq_one_letter_code
_entity_poly.pdbx_strand_id
1 'polypeptide(L)' 'MPLNPEPSLPPADPVLRIDCDECALQGTPTCGDCVVTFLLGEPSSVVVDLAEVRAVRLLAEGGLAPPLRHVRST' A
#
# COMPACT_ATOMS: atom_id res chain seq x y z
N MET A 1 12.29 37.40 -13.61
CA MET A 1 12.15 36.16 -14.41
C MET A 1 10.72 35.67 -14.23
N PRO A 2 9.86 35.66 -15.25
CA PRO A 2 8.56 35.02 -15.12
C PRO A 2 8.81 33.50 -15.00
N LEU A 3 8.22 32.91 -13.96
CA LEU A 3 8.23 31.46 -13.75
C LEU A 3 7.47 30.82 -14.92
N ASN A 4 8.10 29.82 -15.52
CA ASN A 4 7.63 29.05 -16.65
C ASN A 4 6.23 28.48 -16.38
N PRO A 5 5.28 28.50 -17.33
CA PRO A 5 3.99 27.82 -17.16
C PRO A 5 4.23 26.30 -17.15
N GLU A 6 3.55 25.59 -16.24
CA GLU A 6 3.62 24.13 -16.16
C GLU A 6 3.16 23.47 -17.47
N PRO A 7 3.76 22.33 -17.86
CA PRO A 7 3.34 21.61 -19.06
C PRO A 7 1.90 21.13 -18.88
N SER A 8 0.98 21.67 -19.67
CA SER A 8 -0.39 21.20 -19.78
C SER A 8 -0.38 19.73 -20.21
N LEU A 9 -0.58 18.82 -19.26
CA LEU A 9 -0.69 17.39 -19.49
C LEU A 9 -1.81 17.15 -20.53
N PRO A 10 -1.62 16.30 -21.55
CA PRO A 10 -2.67 15.97 -22.52
C PRO A 10 -3.91 15.40 -21.81
N PRO A 11 -5.12 15.51 -22.40
CA PRO A 11 -6.32 14.90 -21.83
C PRO A 11 -6.05 13.41 -21.65
N ALA A 12 -6.01 12.97 -20.39
CA ALA A 12 -5.68 11.62 -20.04
C ALA A 12 -6.61 10.66 -20.76
N ASP A 13 -6.05 9.63 -21.41
CA ASP A 13 -6.78 8.41 -21.70
C ASP A 13 -7.60 8.02 -20.46
N PRO A 14 -8.81 7.46 -20.60
CA PRO A 14 -9.65 7.12 -19.47
C PRO A 14 -8.83 6.29 -18.47
N VAL A 15 -8.56 6.88 -17.31
CA VAL A 15 -7.71 6.29 -16.28
C VAL A 15 -8.42 5.06 -15.75
N LEU A 16 -7.88 3.87 -16.01
CA LEU A 16 -8.32 2.65 -15.38
C LEU A 16 -7.88 2.67 -13.91
N ARG A 17 -8.82 2.99 -13.00
CA ARG A 17 -8.60 2.87 -11.56
C ARG A 17 -8.92 1.44 -11.13
N ILE A 18 -7.94 0.79 -10.50
CA ILE A 18 -8.13 -0.52 -9.86
C ILE A 18 -8.09 -0.27 -8.35
N ASP A 19 -9.23 -0.49 -7.69
CA ASP A 19 -9.36 -0.42 -6.24
C ASP A 19 -9.58 -1.82 -5.68
N CYS A 20 -8.65 -2.28 -4.83
CA CYS A 20 -8.74 -3.62 -4.25
C CYS A 20 -9.82 -3.73 -3.18
N ASP A 21 -10.24 -2.62 -2.56
CA ASP A 21 -11.28 -2.61 -1.53
C ASP A 21 -12.70 -2.67 -2.13
N GLU A 22 -12.84 -2.37 -3.42
CA GLU A 22 -14.10 -2.49 -4.17
C GLU A 22 -14.12 -3.73 -5.10
N CYS A 23 -13.06 -4.55 -5.04
CA CYS A 23 -12.93 -5.71 -5.92
C CYS A 23 -13.81 -6.87 -5.43
N ALA A 24 -14.73 -7.34 -6.29
CA ALA A 24 -15.60 -8.48 -5.97
C ALA A 24 -14.85 -9.80 -5.69
N LEU A 25 -13.57 -9.90 -6.09
CA LEU A 25 -12.71 -11.06 -5.88
C LEU A 25 -11.71 -10.87 -4.73
N GLN A 26 -11.80 -9.77 -3.98
CA GLN A 26 -10.90 -9.48 -2.86
C GLN A 26 -10.83 -10.65 -1.87
N GLY A 27 -9.61 -11.07 -1.54
CA GLY A 27 -9.35 -12.15 -0.57
C GLY A 27 -9.57 -13.57 -1.11
N THR A 28 -9.89 -13.72 -2.40
CA THR A 28 -9.95 -15.05 -3.05
C THR A 28 -8.58 -15.46 -3.60
N PRO A 29 -8.37 -16.74 -3.96
CA PRO A 29 -7.14 -17.18 -4.64
C PRO A 29 -6.84 -16.39 -5.92
N THR A 30 -7.86 -15.83 -6.58
CA THR A 30 -7.70 -14.98 -7.77
C THR A 30 -6.91 -13.71 -7.49
N CYS A 31 -6.86 -13.22 -6.24
CA CYS A 31 -5.97 -12.12 -5.87
C CYS A 31 -4.49 -12.50 -5.99
N GLY A 32 -4.12 -13.75 -5.72
CA GLY A 32 -2.73 -14.23 -5.86
C GLY A 32 -2.23 -14.23 -7.31
N ASP A 33 -3.14 -14.34 -8.27
CA ASP A 33 -2.88 -14.30 -9.71
C ASP A 33 -3.35 -12.98 -10.38
N CYS A 34 -3.56 -11.93 -9.58
CA CYS A 34 -4.00 -10.62 -10.07
C CYS A 34 -2.82 -9.78 -10.58
N VAL A 35 -3.07 -8.93 -11.58
CA VAL A 35 -2.08 -7.95 -12.08
C VAL A 35 -1.57 -7.02 -10.97
N VAL A 36 -2.41 -6.67 -9.98
CA VAL A 36 -2.01 -5.84 -8.84
C VAL A 36 -0.92 -6.53 -8.03
N THR A 37 -1.13 -7.81 -7.72
CA THR A 37 -0.17 -8.64 -7.00
C THR A 37 1.11 -8.87 -7.80
N PHE A 38 1.00 -9.05 -9.11
CA PHE A 38 2.18 -9.16 -9.98
C PHE A 38 3.02 -7.87 -9.98
N LEU A 39 2.37 -6.70 -9.99
CA LEU A 39 3.05 -5.41 -10.03
C LEU A 39 3.58 -4.94 -8.67
N LEU A 40 2.86 -5.23 -7.58
CA LEU A 40 3.19 -4.74 -6.23
C LEU A 40 3.79 -5.81 -5.31
N GLY A 41 3.79 -7.07 -5.73
CA GLY A 41 4.16 -8.22 -4.92
C GLY A 41 3.02 -8.73 -4.04
N GLU A 42 3.10 -10.00 -3.63
CA GLU A 42 2.23 -10.54 -2.60
C GLU A 42 2.57 -9.92 -1.23
N PRO A 43 1.56 -9.59 -0.41
CA PRO A 43 1.81 -9.24 0.99
C PRO A 43 2.41 -10.46 1.68
N SER A 44 3.72 -10.46 1.86
CA SER A 44 4.45 -11.53 2.53
C SER A 44 4.45 -11.33 4.04
N SER A 45 4.40 -12.44 4.78
CA SER A 45 4.55 -12.40 6.23
C SER A 45 5.99 -12.07 6.59
N VAL A 46 6.18 -11.05 7.43
CA VAL A 46 7.49 -10.70 7.99
C VAL A 46 7.54 -11.23 9.43
N VAL A 47 8.59 -11.97 9.76
CA VAL A 47 8.91 -12.32 11.15
C VAL A 47 9.64 -11.15 11.75
N VAL A 48 9.08 -10.61 12.83
CA VAL A 48 9.60 -9.43 13.52
C VAL A 48 9.85 -9.82 14.97
N ASP A 49 11.04 -9.55 15.48
CA ASP A 49 11.36 -9.87 16.87
C ASP A 49 10.78 -8.84 17.85
N LEU A 50 10.92 -9.11 19.16
CA LEU A 50 10.37 -8.22 20.18
C LEU A 50 11.04 -6.83 20.20
N ALA A 51 12.33 -6.74 19.89
CA ALA A 51 13.04 -5.47 19.84
C ALA A 51 12.58 -4.63 18.64
N GLU A 52 12.38 -5.26 17.49
CA GLU A 52 11.84 -4.62 16.29
C GLU A 52 10.39 -4.17 16.50
N VAL A 53 9.54 -4.98 17.16
CA VAL A 53 8.17 -4.55 17.54
C VAL A 53 8.21 -3.31 18.43
N ARG A 54 9.18 -3.21 19.35
CA ARG A 54 9.36 -2.00 20.19
C ARG A 54 9.81 -0.81 19.35
N ALA A 55 10.74 -1.00 18.42
CA ALA A 55 11.20 0.05 17.52
C ALA A 55 10.04 0.62 16.67
N VAL A 56 9.21 -0.25 16.09
CA VAL A 56 8.03 0.17 15.32
C VAL A 56 7.06 0.99 16.17
N ARG A 57 6.85 0.61 17.44
CA ARG A 57 6.01 1.39 18.37
C ARG A 57 6.57 2.78 18.65
N LEU A 58 7.89 2.89 18.92
CA LEU A 58 8.54 4.18 19.15
C LEU A 58 8.44 5.10 17.92
N LEU A 59 8.60 4.55 16.72
CA LEU A 59 8.42 5.29 15.48
C LEU A 59 6.98 5.78 15.32
N ALA A 60 6.00 4.96 15.68
CA ALA A 60 4.59 5.34 15.64
C ALA A 60 4.24 6.44 16.66
N GLU A 61 4.75 6.34 17.89
CA GLU A 61 4.61 7.37 18.92
C GLU A 61 5.23 8.71 18.51
N GLY A 62 6.35 8.66 17.78
CA GLY A 62 7.00 9.83 17.19
C GLY A 62 6.36 10.35 15.89
N GLY A 63 5.32 9.70 15.38
CA GLY A 63 4.66 10.08 14.11
C GLY A 63 5.47 9.78 12.84
N LEU A 64 6.51 8.96 12.94
CA LEU A 64 7.40 8.58 11.83
C LEU A 64 6.93 7.33 11.08
N ALA A 65 5.99 6.57 11.66
CA ALA A 65 5.40 5.39 11.05
C ALA A 65 3.92 5.24 11.46
N PRO A 66 3.09 4.52 10.68
CA PRO A 66 1.77 4.11 11.13
C PRO A 66 1.84 3.18 12.35
N PRO A 67 0.83 3.19 13.24
CA PRO A 67 0.78 2.26 14.36
C PRO A 67 0.63 0.82 13.90
N LEU A 68 1.16 -0.14 14.67
CA LEU A 68 1.03 -1.57 14.37
C LEU A 68 -0.46 -2.00 14.45
N ARG A 69 -1.06 -2.34 13.31
CA ARG A 69 -2.48 -2.75 13.18
C ARG A 69 -2.70 -4.26 13.15
N HIS A 70 -1.66 -5.06 13.41
CA HIS A 70 -1.78 -6.51 13.42
C HIS A 70 -2.75 -6.95 14.53
N VAL A 71 -3.84 -7.64 14.15
CA VAL A 71 -4.74 -8.34 15.06
C VAL A 71 -4.59 -9.83 14.82
N ARG A 72 -4.32 -10.62 15.88
CA ARG A 72 -4.26 -12.07 15.75
C ARG A 72 -5.67 -12.60 15.56
N SER A 73 -5.96 -13.13 14.38
CA SER A 73 -7.15 -13.96 14.18
C SER A 73 -6.95 -15.24 15.00
N THR A 74 -7.79 -15.43 16.02
CA THR A 74 -7.76 -16.61 16.91
C THR A 74 -8.86 -17.55 16.51
#